data_AF-E0U6E0-F1
#
_entry.id   AF-E0U6E0-F1
#
_cell.length_a   1.000
_cell.length_b   1.000
_cell.length_c   1.000
_cell.angle_alpha   90.00
_cell.angle_beta   90.00
_cell.angle_gamma   90.00
#
_symmetry.space_group_name_H-M   'P 1'
#
loop_
_entity.id
_entity.type
_entity.pdbx_description
1 polymer ?
#
loop_
_entity_poly.entity_id
_entity_poly.type
_entity_poly.pdbx_seq_one_letter_code
_entity_poly.pdbx_strand_id
1 'polypeptide(L)'
;MYPWLWWWSPSFNFPFSGAVNQDIETDWFSDEITPESGDATIERKVFRDVASYGTQLGLLNEAVLALAQELDSDTLENNKALRRLKTLQEQVQQVKNQTQAQARTRAKKILDQLVEEDPDYLASLLESYATKIRAASHATNNGDNQVSEVS
;
A
#
# COMPACT_ATOMS: atom_id res chain seq x y z
N MET A 1 2.68 -37.63 36.49
CA MET A 1 1.38 -37.45 35.82
C MET A 1 0.33 -37.30 36.92
N TYR A 2 -0.25 -36.11 37.09
CA TYR A 2 -1.19 -35.80 38.18
C TYR A 2 -2.56 -35.40 37.58
N PRO A 3 -3.67 -36.11 37.88
CA PRO A 3 -4.87 -36.14 37.03
C PRO A 3 -6.04 -35.25 37.54
N TRP A 4 -5.78 -34.03 37.98
CA TRP A 4 -6.75 -33.23 38.76
C TRP A 4 -6.81 -31.72 38.47
N LEU A 5 -6.19 -31.24 37.38
CA LEU A 5 -6.18 -29.81 37.00
C LEU A 5 -7.13 -29.46 35.84
N TRP A 6 -8.25 -30.18 35.68
CA TRP A 6 -9.14 -30.01 34.51
C TRP A 6 -10.37 -29.13 34.77
N TRP A 7 -10.51 -28.53 35.95
CA TRP A 7 -11.67 -27.70 36.32
C TRP A 7 -11.41 -26.18 36.29
N TRP A 8 -10.24 -25.75 35.81
CA TRP A 8 -9.89 -24.34 35.76
C TRP A 8 -9.57 -23.92 34.31
N SER A 9 -10.58 -23.37 33.64
CA SER A 9 -10.43 -22.68 32.35
C SER A 9 -10.83 -21.22 32.55
N PRO A 10 -9.93 -20.32 32.95
CA PRO A 10 -10.24 -18.90 32.95
C PRO A 10 -10.38 -18.44 31.50
N SER A 11 -11.59 -18.09 31.10
CA SER A 11 -11.88 -17.46 29.81
C SER A 11 -11.28 -16.05 29.82
N PHE A 12 -10.07 -15.90 29.27
CA PHE A 12 -9.45 -14.60 29.03
C PHE A 12 -10.05 -13.97 27.78
N ASN A 13 -10.90 -12.95 27.96
CA ASN A 13 -11.32 -12.07 26.88
C ASN A 13 -10.30 -10.93 26.78
N PHE A 14 -9.43 -10.99 25.77
CA PHE A 14 -8.48 -9.92 25.45
C PHE A 14 -9.22 -8.68 24.90
N PRO A 15 -8.71 -7.46 25.13
CA PRO A 15 -9.26 -6.24 24.58
C PRO A 15 -8.98 -6.17 23.06
N PHE A 16 -9.75 -6.91 22.26
CA PHE A 16 -9.90 -6.84 20.79
C PHE A 16 -11.19 -7.56 20.33
N SER A 17 -12.21 -7.66 21.18
CA SER A 17 -13.42 -8.47 20.91
C SER A 17 -14.56 -7.72 20.18
N GLY A 18 -14.26 -6.64 19.47
CA GLY A 18 -15.26 -5.92 18.69
C GLY A 18 -14.57 -5.05 17.66
N ALA A 19 -15.15 -4.98 16.45
CA ALA A 19 -14.63 -4.31 15.26
C ALA A 19 -13.90 -3.01 15.56
N VAL A 20 -12.59 -3.12 15.78
CA VAL A 20 -11.69 -1.97 15.80
C VAL A 20 -11.38 -1.72 14.32
N ASN A 21 -11.98 -0.68 13.74
CA ASN A 21 -11.34 0.00 12.61
C ASN A 21 -10.04 0.58 13.16
N GLN A 22 -8.99 -0.24 13.18
CA GLN A 22 -7.65 0.27 13.34
C GLN A 22 -7.33 0.90 11.99
N ASP A 23 -7.53 2.21 11.87
CA ASP A 23 -6.69 2.98 10.97
C ASP A 23 -5.27 2.60 11.37
N ILE A 24 -4.59 1.85 10.53
CA ILE A 24 -3.17 1.53 10.70
C ILE A 24 -2.42 2.83 10.40
N GLU A 25 -2.62 3.85 11.23
CA GLU A 25 -1.61 4.88 11.40
C GLU A 25 -0.36 4.12 11.83
N THR A 26 0.66 4.25 10.99
CA THR A 26 1.85 3.41 10.99
C THR A 26 2.74 3.80 12.17
N ASP A 27 2.29 3.55 13.39
CA ASP A 27 3.00 3.96 14.61
C ASP A 27 4.39 3.30 14.69
N TRP A 28 4.52 2.04 14.24
CA TRP A 28 5.81 1.33 14.22
C TRP A 28 6.84 1.92 13.23
N PHE A 29 6.42 2.66 12.20
CA PHE A 29 7.34 3.34 11.27
C PHE A 29 7.59 4.78 11.73
N SER A 30 6.69 5.36 12.54
CA SER A 30 6.93 6.65 13.20
C SER A 30 7.91 6.55 14.37
N ASP A 31 8.01 5.39 15.03
CA ASP A 31 9.01 5.12 16.08
C ASP A 31 10.44 5.01 15.52
N GLU A 32 10.60 4.75 14.21
CA GLU A 32 11.90 4.72 13.53
C GLU A 32 12.43 6.15 13.21
N ILE A 33 11.57 7.17 13.28
CA ILE A 33 11.97 8.58 13.19
C ILE A 33 12.55 8.98 14.55
N THR A 34 13.81 8.62 14.76
CA THR A 34 14.57 9.07 15.94
C THR A 34 14.52 10.60 16.06
N PRO A 35 14.36 11.17 17.27
CA PRO A 35 14.27 12.62 17.50
C PRO A 35 15.46 13.42 16.95
N GLU A 36 16.60 12.77 16.69
CA GLU A 36 17.77 13.37 16.04
C GLU A 36 17.56 13.72 14.54
N SER A 37 16.45 13.30 13.93
CA SER A 37 16.20 13.43 12.48
C SER A 37 15.35 14.64 12.07
N GLY A 38 14.78 15.40 13.01
CA GLY A 38 13.94 16.56 12.73
C GLY A 38 12.74 16.70 13.68
N ASP A 39 11.84 17.64 13.40
CA ASP A 39 10.59 17.78 14.14
C ASP A 39 9.60 16.70 13.69
N ALA A 40 9.37 15.70 14.55
CA ALA A 40 8.49 14.57 14.26
C ALA A 40 7.04 14.97 13.89
N THR A 41 6.55 16.12 14.37
CA THR A 41 5.22 16.64 14.01
C THR A 41 5.21 17.11 12.56
N ILE A 42 6.28 17.81 12.15
CA ILE A 42 6.48 18.26 10.78
C ILE A 42 6.66 17.07 9.85
N GLU A 43 7.51 16.11 10.20
CA GLU A 43 7.77 14.93 9.36
C GLU A 43 6.52 14.08 9.15
N ARG A 44 5.70 13.88 10.20
CA ARG A 44 4.42 13.18 10.08
C ARG A 44 3.46 13.91 9.13
N LYS A 45 3.44 15.25 9.22
CA LYS A 45 2.62 16.08 8.34
C LYS A 45 3.09 15.99 6.89
N VAL A 46 4.40 16.04 6.64
CA VAL A 46 4.98 15.88 5.30
C VAL A 46 4.68 14.49 4.72
N PHE A 47 4.87 13.43 5.52
CA PHE A 47 4.59 12.05 5.10
C PHE A 47 3.13 11.85 4.68
N ARG A 48 2.18 12.39 5.46
CA ARG A 48 0.74 12.23 5.22
C ARG A 48 0.22 13.16 4.13
N ASP A 49 0.59 14.44 4.17
CA ASP A 49 -0.04 15.48 3.36
C ASP A 49 0.68 15.71 2.02
N VAL A 50 1.96 15.32 1.90
CA VAL A 50 2.76 15.55 0.70
C VAL A 50 3.07 14.25 -0.01
N ALA A 51 3.90 13.39 0.59
CA ALA A 51 4.33 12.14 -0.01
C ALA A 51 4.98 11.22 1.01
N SER A 52 4.67 9.92 0.94
CA SER A 52 5.40 8.91 1.70
C SER A 52 6.87 8.86 1.27
N TYR A 53 7.77 8.44 2.16
CA TYR A 53 9.20 8.30 1.82
C TYR A 53 9.46 7.39 0.61
N GLY A 54 8.68 6.33 0.45
CA GLY A 54 8.76 5.46 -0.73
C GLY A 54 8.43 6.20 -2.04
N THR A 55 7.51 7.16 -2.01
CA THR A 55 7.17 8.02 -3.15
C THR A 55 8.30 8.99 -3.44
N GLN A 56 8.82 9.66 -2.41
CA GLN A 56 9.94 10.61 -2.55
C GLN A 56 11.19 9.93 -3.12
N LEU A 57 11.57 8.76 -2.59
CA LEU A 57 12.69 7.97 -3.08
C LEU A 57 12.45 7.42 -4.49
N GLY A 58 11.21 7.07 -4.83
CA GLY A 58 10.83 6.67 -6.18
C GLY A 58 11.10 7.78 -7.20
N LEU A 59 10.62 8.99 -6.91
CA LEU A 59 10.84 10.17 -7.76
C LEU A 59 12.31 10.52 -7.91
N LEU A 60 13.08 10.48 -6.81
CA LEU A 60 14.53 10.69 -6.84
C LEU A 60 15.23 9.65 -7.72
N ASN A 61 14.85 8.37 -7.60
CA ASN A 61 15.41 7.30 -8.41
C ASN A 61 15.10 7.50 -9.90
N GLU A 62 13.85 7.82 -10.24
CA GLU A 62 13.43 8.11 -11.62
C GLU A 62 14.21 9.29 -12.21
N ALA A 63 14.35 10.39 -11.45
CA ALA A 63 15.12 11.56 -11.87
C ALA A 63 16.60 11.23 -12.10
N VAL A 64 17.24 10.50 -11.17
CA VAL A 64 18.65 10.09 -11.31
C VAL A 64 18.84 9.18 -12.52
N LEU A 65 17.92 8.24 -12.76
CA LEU A 65 17.99 7.34 -13.91
C LEU A 65 17.76 8.07 -15.23
N ALA A 66 16.84 9.04 -15.28
CA ALA A 66 16.63 9.88 -16.45
C ALA A 66 17.87 10.72 -16.76
N LEU A 67 18.46 11.38 -15.76
CA LEU A 67 19.71 12.13 -15.93
C LEU A 67 20.87 11.23 -16.37
N ALA A 68 20.94 10.00 -15.86
CA ALA A 68 21.96 9.04 -16.24
C ALA A 68 21.80 8.50 -17.68
N GLN A 69 20.62 8.62 -18.29
CA GLN A 69 20.41 8.26 -19.70
C GLN A 69 20.94 9.32 -20.66
N GLU A 70 20.94 10.59 -20.26
CA GLU A 70 21.43 11.72 -21.06
C GLU A 70 22.96 11.90 -21.01
N LEU A 71 23.62 11.20 -20.09
CA LEU A 71 25.08 11.22 -19.94
C LEU A 71 25.72 10.12 -20.81
N ASP A 72 26.89 10.42 -21.40
CA ASP A 72 27.61 9.49 -22.27
C ASP A 72 27.82 8.11 -21.61
N SER A 73 27.44 7.06 -22.35
CA SER A 73 27.41 5.67 -21.87
C SER A 73 28.77 5.19 -21.39
N ASP A 74 29.85 5.61 -22.05
CA ASP A 74 31.22 5.17 -21.74
C ASP A 74 31.66 5.60 -20.34
N THR A 75 31.18 6.77 -19.87
CA THR A 75 31.43 7.25 -18.50
C THR A 75 30.61 6.52 -17.44
N LEU A 76 29.48 5.91 -17.82
CA LEU A 76 28.50 5.36 -16.88
C LEU A 76 28.40 3.83 -16.87
N GLU A 77 28.85 3.14 -17.92
CA GLU A 77 28.81 1.66 -17.98
C GLU A 77 29.48 1.02 -16.77
N ASN A 78 30.58 1.62 -16.31
CA ASN A 78 31.35 1.12 -15.17
C ASN A 78 30.85 1.63 -13.80
N ASN A 79 29.83 2.50 -13.75
CA ASN A 79 29.31 3.06 -12.52
C ASN A 79 28.53 2.00 -11.70
N LYS A 80 29.18 1.51 -10.63
CA LYS A 80 28.62 0.50 -9.73
C LYS A 80 27.35 0.97 -9.00
N ALA A 81 27.26 2.26 -8.66
CA ALA A 81 26.10 2.82 -7.96
C ALA A 81 24.87 2.83 -8.88
N LEU A 82 25.05 3.26 -10.13
CA LEU A 82 23.97 3.27 -11.13
C LEU A 82 23.46 1.86 -11.44
N ARG A 83 24.35 0.87 -11.57
CA ARG A 83 23.94 -0.54 -11.75
C ARG A 83 23.13 -1.05 -10.55
N ARG A 84 23.60 -0.77 -9.32
CA ARG A 84 22.87 -1.15 -8.10
C ARG A 84 21.51 -0.49 -8.01
N LEU A 85 21.41 0.78 -8.40
CA LEU A 85 20.17 1.54 -8.40
C LEU A 85 19.13 0.93 -9.37
N LYS A 86 19.56 0.58 -10.59
CA LYS A 86 18.71 -0.14 -11.57
C LYS A 86 18.24 -1.49 -11.02
N THR A 87 19.15 -2.31 -10.49
CA THR A 87 18.78 -3.59 -9.88
C THR A 87 17.80 -3.43 -8.72
N LEU A 88 17.99 -2.42 -7.86
CA LEU A 88 17.09 -2.16 -6.74
C LEU A 88 15.69 -1.74 -7.23
N GLN A 89 15.61 -0.91 -8.27
CA GLN A 89 14.34 -0.54 -8.88
C GLN A 89 13.59 -1.77 -9.43
N GLU A 90 14.29 -2.65 -10.14
CA GLU A 90 13.72 -3.90 -10.67
C GLU A 90 13.21 -4.81 -9.56
N GLN A 91 13.97 -4.98 -8.48
CA GLN A 91 13.57 -5.78 -7.31
C GLN A 91 12.33 -5.21 -6.64
N VAL A 92 12.28 -3.89 -6.42
CA VAL A 92 11.11 -3.23 -5.86
C VAL A 92 9.88 -3.45 -6.75
N GLN A 93 10.04 -3.31 -8.07
CA GLN A 93 8.94 -3.54 -9.00
C GLN A 93 8.46 -4.99 -8.99
N GLN A 94 9.38 -5.95 -8.90
CA GLN A 94 9.05 -7.36 -8.78
C GLN A 94 8.23 -7.64 -7.51
N VAL A 95 8.66 -7.12 -6.36
CA VAL A 95 7.92 -7.28 -5.09
C VAL A 95 6.52 -6.69 -5.22
N LYS A 96 6.38 -5.47 -5.74
CA LYS A 96 5.07 -4.83 -5.96
C LYS A 96 4.16 -5.71 -6.82
N ASN A 97 4.66 -6.21 -7.94
CA ASN A 97 3.89 -7.05 -8.86
C ASN A 97 3.46 -8.37 -8.19
N GLN A 98 4.36 -9.02 -7.45
CA GLN A 98 4.07 -10.25 -6.71
C GLN A 98 3.01 -10.03 -5.64
N THR A 99 3.13 -8.96 -4.84
CA THR A 99 2.15 -8.62 -3.80
C THR A 99 0.77 -8.34 -4.39
N GLN A 100 0.70 -7.58 -5.50
CA GLN A 100 -0.58 -7.33 -6.19
C GLN A 100 -1.20 -8.62 -6.73
N ALA A 101 -0.40 -9.50 -7.34
CA ALA A 101 -0.89 -10.79 -7.83
C ALA A 101 -1.43 -11.66 -6.69
N GLN A 102 -0.72 -11.72 -5.56
CA GLN A 102 -1.16 -12.45 -4.37
C GLN A 102 -2.47 -11.89 -3.80
N ALA A 103 -2.61 -10.56 -3.72
CA ALA A 103 -3.85 -9.93 -3.26
C ALA A 103 -5.05 -10.31 -4.16
N ARG A 104 -4.86 -10.28 -5.48
CA ARG A 104 -5.89 -10.71 -6.45
C ARG A 104 -6.27 -12.18 -6.28
N THR A 105 -5.28 -13.07 -6.12
CA THR A 105 -5.52 -14.50 -5.91
C THR A 105 -6.29 -14.75 -4.61
N ARG A 106 -5.93 -14.08 -3.51
CA ARG A 106 -6.65 -14.17 -2.24
C ARG A 106 -8.09 -13.69 -2.37
N ALA A 107 -8.30 -12.53 -3.00
CA ALA A 107 -9.62 -11.99 -3.24
C ALA A 107 -10.48 -12.97 -4.05
N LYS A 108 -9.94 -13.51 -5.15
CA LYS A 108 -10.64 -14.52 -5.94
C LYS A 108 -11.03 -15.73 -5.10
N LYS A 109 -10.09 -16.27 -4.31
CA LYS A 109 -10.37 -17.44 -3.47
C LYS A 109 -11.50 -17.18 -2.48
N ILE A 110 -11.53 -16.01 -1.85
CA ILE A 110 -12.61 -15.62 -0.92
C ILE A 110 -13.94 -15.53 -1.66
N LEU A 111 -13.96 -14.95 -2.86
CA LEU A 111 -15.17 -14.89 -3.68
C LEU A 111 -15.63 -16.29 -4.10
N ASP A 112 -14.71 -17.17 -4.52
CA ASP A 112 -15.02 -18.56 -4.88
C ASP A 112 -15.66 -19.30 -3.68
N GLN A 113 -15.15 -19.11 -2.46
CA GLN A 113 -15.74 -19.67 -1.25
C GLN A 113 -17.15 -19.12 -0.99
N LEU A 114 -17.36 -17.83 -1.22
CA LEU A 114 -18.66 -17.19 -1.00
C LEU A 114 -19.71 -17.66 -2.00
N VAL A 115 -19.31 -18.05 -3.23
CA VAL A 115 -20.23 -18.69 -4.19
C VAL A 115 -20.82 -19.98 -3.63
N GLU A 116 -20.01 -20.75 -2.89
CA GLU A 116 -20.43 -22.05 -2.33
C GLU A 116 -21.26 -21.88 -1.05
N GLU A 117 -20.91 -20.91 -0.21
CA GLU A 117 -21.54 -20.70 1.11
C GLU A 117 -22.80 -19.83 1.07
N ASP A 118 -22.78 -18.73 0.31
CA ASP A 118 -23.87 -17.75 0.25
C ASP A 118 -23.88 -16.99 -1.10
N PRO A 119 -24.43 -17.62 -2.16
CA PRO A 119 -24.44 -17.03 -3.49
C PRO A 119 -25.32 -15.78 -3.60
N ASP A 120 -26.40 -15.68 -2.81
CA ASP A 120 -27.31 -14.54 -2.83
C ASP A 120 -26.64 -13.30 -2.22
N TYR A 121 -25.90 -13.48 -1.11
CA TYR A 121 -25.11 -12.39 -0.54
C TYR A 121 -24.02 -11.93 -1.49
N LEU A 122 -23.29 -12.85 -2.14
CA LEU A 122 -22.29 -12.48 -3.15
C LEU A 122 -22.90 -11.64 -4.29
N ALA A 123 -24.08 -12.02 -4.79
CA ALA A 123 -24.76 -11.27 -5.85
C ALA A 123 -25.06 -9.82 -5.41
N SER A 124 -25.60 -9.64 -4.20
CA SER A 124 -25.88 -8.31 -3.63
C SER A 124 -24.61 -7.48 -3.44
N LEU A 125 -23.52 -8.11 -3.00
CA LEU A 125 -22.23 -7.47 -2.80
C LEU A 125 -21.67 -6.96 -4.12
N LEU A 126 -21.66 -7.80 -5.17
CA LEU A 126 -21.17 -7.42 -6.49
C LEU A 126 -22.00 -6.28 -7.10
N GLU A 127 -23.31 -6.26 -6.90
CA GLU A 127 -24.17 -5.17 -7.35
C GLU A 127 -23.84 -3.84 -6.65
N SER A 128 -23.59 -3.87 -5.34
CA SER A 128 -23.18 -2.70 -4.57
C SER A 128 -21.84 -2.12 -5.08
N TYR A 129 -20.87 -2.99 -5.39
CA TYR A 129 -19.58 -2.58 -5.93
C TYR A 129 -19.69 -2.09 -7.38
N ALA A 130 -20.51 -2.71 -8.22
CA ALA A 130 -20.76 -2.24 -9.58
C ALA A 130 -21.32 -0.80 -9.59
N THR A 131 -22.24 -0.50 -8.67
CA THR A 131 -22.77 0.85 -8.49
C THR A 131 -21.71 1.83 -8.03
N LYS A 132 -20.89 1.44 -7.05
CA LYS A 132 -19.77 2.27 -6.56
C LYS A 132 -18.72 2.55 -7.63
N ILE A 133 -18.39 1.56 -8.46
CA ILE A 133 -17.44 1.70 -9.57
C ILE A 133 -17.97 2.68 -10.62
N ARG A 134 -19.25 2.56 -11.02
CA ARG A 134 -19.88 3.50 -11.95
C ARG A 134 -19.83 4.93 -11.41
N ALA A 135 -20.17 5.12 -10.13
CA ALA A 135 -20.10 6.44 -9.49
C ALA A 135 -18.68 7.03 -9.50
N ALA A 136 -17.66 6.21 -9.21
CA ALA A 136 -16.26 6.64 -9.27
C ALA A 136 -15.83 7.04 -10.70
N SER A 137 -16.23 6.29 -11.73
CA SER A 137 -15.90 6.62 -13.12
C SER A 137 -16.53 7.94 -13.61
N HIS A 138 -17.70 8.32 -13.10
CA HIS A 138 -18.33 9.60 -13.44
C HIS A 138 -17.66 10.79 -12.73
N ALA A 139 -17.10 10.61 -11.53
CA ALA A 139 -16.38 11.66 -10.82
C ALA A 139 -15.05 12.02 -11.52
N THR A 140 -14.35 11.04 -12.10
CA THR A 140 -13.08 11.26 -12.81
C THR A 140 -13.27 12.04 -14.11
N ASN A 141 -14.39 11.85 -14.81
CA ASN A 141 -14.64 12.49 -16.11
C ASN A 141 -15.08 13.96 -16.02
N ASN A 142 -15.47 14.45 -14.83
CA ASN A 142 -15.95 15.82 -14.64
C ASN A 142 -14.84 16.77 -14.14
N GLY A 143 -13.64 16.25 -13.83
CA GLY A 143 -12.48 17.03 -13.40
C GLY A 143 -11.66 17.63 -14.54
N ASP A 144 -11.71 17.04 -15.74
CA ASP A 144 -10.94 17.52 -16.90
C ASP A 144 -11.61 18.68 -17.67
N ASN A 145 -12.87 19.01 -17.37
CA ASN A 145 -13.64 20.00 -18.14
C ASN A 145 -13.64 21.42 -17.53
N GLN A 146 -12.73 21.72 -16.58
CA GLN A 146 -12.67 23.01 -15.87
C GLN A 146 -11.38 23.81 -16.13
N VAL A 147 -10.51 23.37 -17.06
CA VAL A 147 -9.21 24.05 -17.33
C VAL A 147 -9.20 24.84 -18.65
N SER A 148 -10.33 24.97 -19.36
CA SER A 148 -10.37 25.61 -20.69
C SER A 148 -11.05 26.99 -20.76
N GLU A 149 -11.35 27.63 -19.63
CA GLU A 149 -11.96 28.98 -19.62
C GLU A 149 -11.15 29.99 -18.81
N VAL A 150 -9.84 30.12 -19.08
CA VAL A 150 -9.12 31.38 -18.84
C VAL A 150 -8.08 31.57 -19.94
N SER A 151 -8.42 32.35 -20.95
CA SER A 151 -7.47 32.98 -21.89
C SER A 151 -7.99 34.37 -22.23
#